data_AF-A0A519W3B4-F1
#
_entry.id   AF-A0A519W3B4-F1
#
_cell.length_a   1.000
_cell.length_b   1.000
_cell.length_c   1.000
_cell.angle_alpha   90.00
_cell.angle_beta   90.00
_cell.angle_gamma   90.00
#
_symmetry.space_group_name_H-M   'P 1'
#
loop_
_entity.id
_entity.type
_entity.pdbx_description
1 polymer ?
#
loop_
_entity_poly.entity_id
_entity_poly.type
_entity_poly.pdbx_seq_one_letter_code
_entity_poly.pdbx_strand_id
1 'polypeptide(L)'
;MKNLRELQGGYPRQQDYLLTLQNELMTVANSLFGKLNHDMVLKGCDITDNLNGTVNIAEGIVFIGNEALRFDGANNVPSDGSMAMIKGSAATSSPKLFADGQTRDVYTETKALIGSYSALSQIKIGLSLYTLATYIEDVTSSYAIKGELKDIYDYDGTFLANFDGDGNGITPRYSNWSLFKDGEGRVRVTVGSTVHPLTGEVTTFAHGEKGGEVKHQLTVGEMPAHNHGAPLPNATNDSGTGAYDAGSGNG
;
A
#
# COMPACT_ATOMS: atom_id res chain seq x y z
N MET A 1 44.77 -6.89 23.30
CA MET A 1 45.45 -7.29 24.56
C MET A 1 44.78 -8.58 25.03
N LYS A 2 45.39 -9.76 24.79
CA LYS A 2 44.83 -11.04 25.24
C LYS A 2 45.17 -11.20 26.72
N ASN A 3 44.14 -11.19 27.58
CA ASN A 3 44.34 -11.46 29.00
C ASN A 3 43.93 -12.91 29.27
N LEU A 4 44.88 -13.73 29.70
CA LEU A 4 44.63 -15.08 30.21
C LEU A 4 44.01 -14.92 31.61
N ARG A 5 42.69 -15.04 31.71
CA ARG A 5 42.01 -15.19 33.01
C ARG A 5 41.72 -16.67 33.22
N GLU A 6 42.28 -17.21 34.29
CA GLU A 6 42.05 -18.59 34.72
C GLU A 6 40.80 -18.63 35.61
N LEU A 7 39.87 -19.55 35.31
CA LEU A 7 38.82 -19.92 36.28
C LEU A 7 39.43 -20.78 37.38
N GLN A 8 38.77 -20.86 38.54
CA GLN A 8 39.13 -21.81 39.59
C GLN A 8 39.10 -23.23 38.99
N GLY A 9 40.29 -23.84 38.83
CA GLY A 9 40.47 -25.11 38.10
C GLY A 9 41.40 -25.05 36.88
N GLY A 10 42.02 -23.91 36.56
CA GLY A 10 43.15 -23.85 35.62
C GLY A 10 42.80 -23.94 34.12
N TYR A 11 41.52 -23.86 33.76
CA TYR A 11 41.12 -23.81 32.35
C TYR A 11 41.45 -22.43 31.74
N PRO A 12 42.27 -22.36 30.67
CA PRO A 12 42.59 -21.09 30.02
C PRO A 12 41.39 -20.61 29.21
N ARG A 13 40.81 -19.45 29.57
CA ARG A 13 39.90 -18.72 28.67
C ARG A 13 40.71 -17.79 27.78
N GLN A 14 40.71 -18.06 26.47
CA GLN A 14 41.13 -17.08 25.49
C GLN A 14 39.97 -16.10 25.26
N GLN A 15 39.98 -14.96 25.96
CA GLN A 15 39.05 -13.87 25.68
C GLN A 15 39.78 -12.79 24.89
N ASP A 16 39.50 -12.71 23.60
CA ASP A 16 39.96 -11.64 22.74
C ASP A 16 38.97 -10.48 22.82
N TYR A 17 39.15 -9.61 23.81
CA TYR A 17 38.24 -8.50 24.10
C TYR A 17 37.97 -7.60 22.89
N LEU A 18 38.94 -7.42 21.99
CA LEU A 18 38.76 -6.59 20.80
C LEU A 18 37.90 -7.30 19.75
N LEU A 19 38.11 -8.60 19.56
CA LEU A 19 37.26 -9.40 18.68
C LEU A 19 35.84 -9.52 19.22
N THR A 20 35.69 -9.73 20.53
CA THR A 20 34.39 -9.74 21.20
C THR A 20 33.68 -8.40 21.01
N LEU A 21 34.36 -7.29 21.30
CA LEU A 21 33.80 -5.95 21.12
C LEU A 21 33.40 -5.69 19.66
N GLN A 22 34.26 -6.07 18.70
CA GLN A 22 33.96 -5.92 17.27
C GLN A 22 32.71 -6.70 16.87
N ASN A 23 32.61 -7.97 17.28
CA ASN A 23 31.47 -8.81 16.95
C ASN A 23 30.19 -8.30 17.60
N GLU A 24 30.23 -7.88 18.86
CA GLU A 24 29.08 -7.34 19.57
C GLU A 24 28.59 -6.03 18.93
N LEU A 25 29.50 -5.10 18.63
CA LEU A 25 29.14 -3.84 17.97
C LEU A 25 28.54 -4.05 16.57
N MET A 26 29.15 -4.91 15.75
CA MET A 26 28.63 -5.23 14.42
C MET A 26 27.27 -5.94 14.50
N THR A 27 27.11 -6.85 15.46
CA THR A 27 25.83 -7.56 15.67
C THR A 27 24.74 -6.61 16.10
N VAL A 28 25.01 -5.72 17.07
CA VAL A 28 24.03 -4.73 17.54
C VAL A 28 23.64 -3.78 16.41
N ALA A 29 24.62 -3.24 15.67
CA ALA A 29 24.36 -2.30 14.58
C ALA A 29 23.48 -2.92 13.47
N ASN A 30 23.81 -4.15 13.04
CA ASN A 30 23.06 -4.82 11.98
C ASN A 30 21.70 -5.38 12.47
N SER A 31 21.61 -5.81 13.74
CA SER A 31 20.36 -6.35 14.28
C SER A 31 19.26 -5.31 14.46
N LEU A 32 19.61 -4.03 14.64
CA LEU A 32 18.63 -2.94 14.79
C LEU A 32 17.69 -2.84 13.59
N PHE A 33 18.20 -3.08 12.38
CA PHE A 33 17.44 -3.01 11.14
C PHE A 33 17.16 -4.39 10.52
N GLY A 34 17.85 -5.44 10.99
CA GLY A 34 17.73 -6.81 10.44
C GLY A 34 16.34 -7.45 10.55
N LYS A 35 15.44 -6.87 11.37
CA LYS A 35 14.02 -7.31 11.45
C LYS A 35 13.08 -6.51 10.55
N LEU A 36 13.53 -5.42 9.94
CA LEU A 36 12.73 -4.64 9.00
C LEU A 36 12.58 -5.35 7.64
N ASN A 37 13.48 -6.30 7.34
CA ASN A 37 13.50 -7.11 6.11
C ASN A 37 13.40 -6.27 4.83
N HIS A 38 14.07 -5.12 4.83
CA HIS A 38 14.01 -4.20 3.72
C HIS A 38 15.33 -3.44 3.58
N ASP A 39 15.77 -3.25 2.33
CA ASP A 39 16.99 -2.51 2.02
C ASP A 39 16.65 -1.03 1.83
N MET A 40 17.41 -0.15 2.47
CA MET A 40 17.07 1.28 2.51
C MET A 40 18.28 2.16 2.81
N VAL A 41 18.16 3.43 2.46
CA VAL A 41 19.12 4.46 2.89
C VAL A 41 18.87 4.81 4.35
N LEU A 42 19.89 4.67 5.19
CA LEU A 42 19.81 5.04 6.60
C LEU A 42 20.11 6.53 6.81
N LYS A 43 21.11 7.06 6.10
CA LYS A 43 21.51 8.46 6.19
C LYS A 43 22.32 8.90 4.96
N GLY A 44 22.15 10.15 4.53
CA GLY A 44 22.87 10.72 3.39
C GLY A 44 22.31 10.18 2.07
N CYS A 45 23.18 9.97 1.08
CA CYS A 45 22.78 9.55 -0.26
C CYS A 45 21.77 10.49 -0.93
N ASP A 46 21.88 11.79 -0.66
CA ASP A 46 21.00 12.80 -1.26
C ASP A 46 21.12 12.77 -2.79
N ILE A 47 19.98 12.73 -3.48
CA ILE A 47 19.91 12.73 -4.94
C ILE A 47 19.84 14.16 -5.46
N THR A 48 20.66 14.45 -6.46
CA THR A 48 20.53 15.64 -7.32
C THR A 48 20.24 15.19 -8.74
N ASP A 49 19.11 15.60 -9.30
CA ASP A 49 18.75 15.32 -10.69
C ASP A 49 19.55 16.23 -11.64
N ASN A 50 20.21 15.63 -12.62
CA ASN A 50 20.97 16.34 -13.64
C ASN A 50 20.07 16.82 -14.80
N LEU A 51 18.77 16.52 -14.79
CA LEU A 51 17.77 16.86 -15.81
C LEU A 51 18.10 16.28 -17.20
N ASN A 52 18.82 15.16 -17.23
CA ASN A 52 19.26 14.49 -18.45
C ASN A 52 19.06 12.96 -18.40
N GLY A 53 18.20 12.48 -17.50
CA GLY A 53 17.98 11.05 -17.26
C GLY A 53 19.03 10.39 -16.37
N THR A 54 19.90 11.19 -15.73
CA THR A 54 20.86 10.71 -14.73
C THR A 54 20.77 11.52 -13.43
N VAL A 55 21.25 10.94 -12.35
CA VAL A 55 21.33 11.53 -11.02
C VAL A 55 22.76 11.48 -10.48
N ASN A 56 23.10 12.46 -9.66
CA ASN A 56 24.24 12.37 -8.75
C ASN A 56 23.73 11.98 -7.36
N ILE A 57 24.45 11.11 -6.69
CA ILE A 57 24.11 10.58 -5.37
C ILE A 57 25.27 10.91 -4.44
N ALA A 58 24.98 11.63 -3.35
CA ALA A 58 25.98 11.96 -2.34
C ALA A 58 26.45 10.72 -1.56
N GLU A 59 27.51 10.87 -0.77
CA GLU A 59 27.95 9.84 0.16
C GLU A 59 26.94 9.59 1.29
N GLY A 60 26.98 8.40 1.89
CA GLY A 60 26.07 8.05 2.98
C GLY A 60 26.22 6.64 3.51
N ILE A 61 25.19 6.21 4.25
CA ILE A 61 25.08 4.89 4.86
C ILE A 61 23.78 4.24 4.38
N VAL A 62 23.90 3.00 3.93
CA VAL A 62 22.80 2.20 3.41
C VAL A 62 22.72 0.87 4.15
N PHE A 63 21.53 0.31 4.26
CA PHE A 63 21.30 -1.03 4.78
C PHE A 63 20.93 -1.95 3.62
N ILE A 64 21.79 -2.90 3.29
CA ILE A 64 21.61 -3.82 2.16
C ILE A 64 21.99 -5.23 2.58
N GLY A 65 21.10 -6.19 2.36
CA GLY A 65 21.38 -7.60 2.63
C GLY A 65 21.71 -7.87 4.10
N ASN A 66 20.95 -7.24 5.01
CA ASN A 66 21.11 -7.30 6.46
C ASN A 66 22.41 -6.69 7.02
N GLU A 67 23.08 -5.81 6.27
CA GLU A 67 24.30 -5.16 6.73
C GLU A 67 24.26 -3.66 6.45
N ALA A 68 24.68 -2.86 7.43
CA ALA A 68 24.92 -1.43 7.26
C ALA A 68 26.28 -1.22 6.56
N LEU A 69 26.25 -0.58 5.38
CA LEU A 69 27.40 -0.36 4.52
C LEU A 69 27.56 1.14 4.24
N ARG A 70 28.81 1.58 4.12
CA ARG A 70 29.13 2.91 3.59
C ARG A 70 28.93 2.93 2.07
N PHE A 71 28.52 4.09 1.57
CA PHE A 71 28.47 4.43 0.17
C PHE A 71 29.26 5.72 -0.05
N ASP A 72 30.21 5.72 -0.98
CA ASP A 72 31.11 6.87 -1.21
C ASP A 72 30.54 7.90 -2.21
N GLY A 73 29.29 7.73 -2.65
CA GLY A 73 28.68 8.58 -3.67
C GLY A 73 28.93 8.06 -5.10
N ALA A 74 28.12 8.55 -6.04
CA ALA A 74 28.27 8.26 -7.46
C ALA A 74 27.71 9.41 -8.30
N ASN A 75 28.32 9.67 -9.46
CA ASN A 75 27.89 10.72 -10.38
C ASN A 75 27.37 10.11 -11.68
N ASN A 76 26.43 10.81 -12.33
CA ASN A 76 25.85 10.44 -13.62
C ASN A 76 25.28 9.01 -13.67
N VAL A 77 24.58 8.59 -12.61
CA VAL A 77 23.93 7.28 -12.54
C VAL A 77 22.58 7.35 -13.25
N PRO A 78 22.24 6.42 -14.17
CA PRO A 78 20.90 6.37 -14.78
C PRO A 78 19.78 6.37 -13.75
N SER A 79 18.79 7.25 -13.93
CA SER A 79 17.63 7.40 -13.03
C SER A 79 16.39 6.64 -13.51
N ASP A 80 16.53 5.78 -14.52
CA ASP A 80 15.48 4.99 -15.16
C ASP A 80 15.11 3.71 -14.37
N GLY A 81 15.77 3.46 -13.25
CA GLY A 81 15.57 2.25 -12.46
C GLY A 81 16.36 1.04 -12.95
N SER A 82 17.24 1.19 -13.95
CA SER A 82 18.10 0.10 -14.43
C SER A 82 19.26 -0.19 -13.48
N MET A 83 19.63 0.77 -12.63
CA MET A 83 20.70 0.65 -11.65
C MET A 83 20.17 0.54 -10.22
N ALA A 84 20.98 -0.06 -9.36
CA ALA A 84 20.72 -0.18 -7.94
C ALA A 84 22.01 -0.04 -7.12
N MET A 85 21.85 0.34 -5.85
CA MET A 85 22.91 0.15 -4.86
C MET A 85 22.90 -1.31 -4.44
N ILE A 86 24.05 -1.95 -4.55
CA ILE A 86 24.28 -3.35 -4.21
C ILE A 86 25.40 -3.47 -3.20
N LYS A 87 25.42 -4.57 -2.44
CA LYS A 87 26.56 -4.92 -1.61
C LYS A 87 27.76 -5.25 -2.49
N GLY A 88 28.85 -4.51 -2.32
CA GLY A 88 30.11 -4.77 -3.00
C GLY A 88 30.87 -5.96 -2.40
N SER A 89 31.89 -6.40 -3.12
CA SER A 89 32.93 -7.27 -2.57
C SER A 89 33.88 -6.47 -1.68
N ALA A 90 34.60 -7.16 -0.79
CA ALA A 90 35.68 -6.54 -0.03
C ALA A 90 36.70 -5.91 -0.99
N ALA A 91 36.94 -4.61 -0.85
CA ALA A 91 37.83 -3.84 -1.72
C ALA A 91 38.81 -3.02 -0.87
N THR A 92 39.98 -2.71 -1.42
CA THR A 92 40.92 -1.80 -0.77
C THR A 92 40.38 -0.37 -0.85
N SER A 93 40.61 0.43 0.19
CA SER A 93 40.09 1.77 0.33
C SER A 93 40.99 2.68 1.16
N SER A 94 40.57 3.95 1.28
CA SER A 94 41.27 5.01 2.02
C SER A 94 42.62 5.34 1.38
N PRO A 95 42.63 6.01 0.22
CA PRO A 95 43.87 6.39 -0.43
C PRO A 95 44.69 7.32 0.47
N LYS A 96 45.97 6.96 0.67
CA LYS A 96 46.95 7.78 1.38
C LYS A 96 48.14 8.05 0.48
N LEU A 97 48.61 9.30 0.51
CA LEU A 97 49.85 9.69 -0.15
C LEU A 97 51.03 9.21 0.69
N PHE A 98 51.92 8.43 0.08
CA PHE A 98 53.15 7.94 0.70
C PHE A 98 54.33 8.86 0.38
N ALA A 99 55.41 8.70 1.14
CA ALA A 99 56.63 9.51 0.99
C ALA A 99 57.31 9.36 -0.39
N ASP A 100 56.97 8.31 -1.15
CA ASP A 100 57.40 8.08 -2.53
C ASP A 100 56.54 8.83 -3.58
N GLY A 101 55.58 9.64 -3.11
CA GLY A 101 54.65 10.39 -3.96
C GLY A 101 53.53 9.54 -4.56
N GLN A 102 53.47 8.24 -4.24
CA GLN A 102 52.41 7.36 -4.74
C GLN A 102 51.23 7.35 -3.76
N THR A 103 50.02 7.30 -4.32
CA THR A 103 48.81 7.08 -3.54
C THR A 103 48.49 5.60 -3.50
N ARG A 104 48.30 5.04 -2.30
CA ARG A 104 47.88 3.64 -2.13
C ARG A 104 46.75 3.56 -1.11
N ASP A 105 45.85 2.63 -1.34
CA ASP A 105 44.83 2.26 -0.37
C ASP A 105 45.44 1.48 0.79
N VAL A 106 44.98 1.75 2.01
CA VAL A 106 45.59 1.21 3.24
C VAL A 106 44.66 0.32 4.06
N TYR A 107 43.37 0.30 3.75
CA TYR A 107 42.39 -0.53 4.44
C TYR A 107 41.65 -1.43 3.45
N THR A 108 41.09 -2.53 3.94
CA THR A 108 40.12 -3.33 3.20
C THR A 108 38.78 -3.17 3.88
N GLU A 109 37.76 -2.78 3.12
CA GLU A 109 36.40 -2.66 3.62
C GLU A 109 35.38 -3.12 2.58
N THR A 110 34.20 -3.50 3.05
CA THR A 110 33.06 -3.82 2.20
C THR A 110 32.15 -2.59 2.16
N LYS A 111 31.85 -2.10 0.95
CA LYS A 111 30.98 -0.93 0.73
C LYS A 111 29.82 -1.28 -0.17
N ALA A 112 28.82 -0.42 -0.17
CA ALA A 112 27.83 -0.41 -1.23
C ALA A 112 28.45 0.18 -2.51
N LEU A 113 28.05 -0.37 -3.65
CA LEU A 113 28.47 0.04 -4.98
C LEU A 113 27.25 0.23 -5.88
N ILE A 114 27.43 0.93 -6.99
CA ILE A 114 26.41 0.98 -8.05
C ILE A 114 26.60 -0.24 -8.96
N GLY A 115 25.50 -0.96 -9.19
CA GLY A 115 25.45 -2.06 -10.13
C GLY A 115 24.10 -2.16 -10.82
N SER A 116 23.97 -3.12 -11.73
CA SER A 116 22.68 -3.38 -12.39
C SER A 116 21.63 -3.82 -11.39
N TYR A 117 20.40 -3.35 -11.57
CA TYR A 117 19.26 -3.78 -10.78
C TYR A 117 19.04 -5.31 -10.97
N SER A 118 19.13 -6.06 -9.87
CA SER A 118 18.76 -7.48 -9.75
C SER A 118 17.53 -7.66 -8.85
N ALA A 119 17.03 -8.88 -8.62
CA ALA A 119 15.88 -9.09 -7.73
C ALA A 119 16.27 -9.30 -6.25
N LEU A 120 17.57 -9.31 -5.91
CA LEU A 120 18.05 -9.71 -4.58
C LEU A 120 18.82 -8.57 -3.90
N SER A 121 18.43 -8.26 -2.65
CA SER A 121 19.13 -7.39 -1.68
C SER A 121 19.77 -6.12 -2.26
N GLN A 122 18.99 -5.05 -2.47
CA GLN A 122 19.44 -3.84 -3.14
C GLN A 122 18.46 -2.67 -3.02
N ILE A 123 18.96 -1.46 -3.26
CA ILE A 123 18.16 -0.23 -3.29
C ILE A 123 18.08 0.27 -4.73
N LYS A 124 16.89 0.26 -5.33
CA LYS A 124 16.67 0.74 -6.69
C LYS A 124 16.93 2.24 -6.78
N ILE A 125 17.63 2.67 -7.84
CA ILE A 125 17.95 4.08 -8.08
C ILE A 125 16.95 4.67 -9.06
N GLY A 126 16.27 5.73 -8.64
CA GLY A 126 15.40 6.54 -9.49
C GLY A 126 15.65 8.03 -9.27
N LEU A 127 14.62 8.86 -9.41
CA LEU A 127 14.65 10.27 -9.00
C LEU A 127 14.62 10.45 -7.47
N SER A 128 14.35 9.38 -6.74
CA SER A 128 14.39 9.31 -5.28
C SER A 128 14.93 7.94 -4.85
N LEU A 129 15.48 7.86 -3.65
CA LEU A 129 15.86 6.60 -3.01
C LEU A 129 14.85 6.23 -1.93
N TYR A 130 14.74 4.93 -1.67
CA TYR A 130 13.96 4.45 -0.54
C TYR A 130 14.75 4.66 0.76
N THR A 131 14.25 5.55 1.62
CA THR A 131 14.94 5.94 2.87
C THR A 131 14.25 5.34 4.09
N LEU A 132 14.96 5.31 5.23
CA LEU A 132 14.36 4.93 6.51
C LEU A 132 13.18 5.84 6.89
N ALA A 133 13.23 7.13 6.54
CA ALA A 133 12.12 8.04 6.79
C ALA A 133 10.88 7.64 5.97
N THR A 134 11.07 7.36 4.68
CA THR A 134 10.02 6.85 3.79
C THR A 134 9.47 5.52 4.29
N TYR A 135 10.33 4.61 4.77
CA TYR A 135 9.90 3.36 5.39
C TYR A 135 9.00 3.59 6.60
N ILE A 136 9.39 4.48 7.50
CA ILE A 136 8.59 4.82 8.69
C ILE A 136 7.27 5.44 8.28
N GLU A 137 7.26 6.36 7.30
CA GLU A 137 6.04 6.98 6.78
C GLU A 137 5.11 5.96 6.12
N ASP A 138 5.64 5.04 5.32
CA ASP A 138 4.87 3.97 4.67
C ASP A 138 4.27 3.03 5.70
N VAL A 139 5.06 2.58 6.68
CA VAL A 139 4.59 1.72 7.77
C VAL A 139 3.55 2.45 8.61
N THR A 140 3.77 3.74 8.91
CA THR A 140 2.83 4.54 9.71
C THR A 140 1.52 4.75 8.95
N SER A 141 1.59 5.04 7.66
CA SER A 141 0.43 5.18 6.77
C SER A 141 -0.27 3.85 6.50
N SER A 142 0.43 2.72 6.68
CA SER A 142 -0.14 1.38 6.60
C SER A 142 -0.96 0.99 7.84
N TYR A 143 -0.77 1.68 8.98
CA TYR A 143 -1.60 1.46 10.15
C TYR A 143 -2.98 2.06 9.91
N ALA A 144 -3.90 1.22 9.44
CA ALA A 144 -5.32 1.52 9.44
C ALA A 144 -5.82 1.63 10.88
N ILE A 145 -6.59 2.69 11.16
CA ILE A 145 -7.25 2.84 12.45
C ILE A 145 -8.37 1.79 12.51
N LYS A 146 -8.52 1.11 13.65
CA LYS A 146 -9.62 0.15 13.84
C LYS A 146 -10.97 0.81 13.54
N GLY A 147 -11.69 0.30 12.55
CA GLY A 147 -12.97 0.84 12.09
C GLY A 147 -12.88 1.73 10.84
N GLU A 148 -11.70 1.91 10.26
CA GLU A 148 -11.55 2.53 8.94
C GLU A 148 -12.26 1.68 7.86
N LEU A 149 -12.91 2.37 6.92
CA LEU A 149 -13.57 1.75 5.77
C LEU A 149 -12.89 2.25 4.49
N LYS A 150 -12.39 1.33 3.68
CA LYS A 150 -11.67 1.64 2.44
C LYS A 150 -12.50 1.26 1.21
N ASP A 151 -12.61 2.17 0.25
CA ASP A 151 -13.15 1.85 -1.07
C ASP A 151 -12.02 1.27 -1.94
N ILE A 152 -12.30 0.13 -2.58
CA ILE A 152 -11.35 -0.55 -3.45
C ILE A 152 -12.03 -0.81 -4.79
N TYR A 153 -11.42 -0.32 -5.86
CA TYR A 153 -11.86 -0.61 -7.22
C TYR A 153 -11.16 -1.87 -7.70
N ASP A 154 -11.94 -2.93 -7.91
CA ASP A 154 -11.45 -4.18 -8.48
C ASP A 154 -11.60 -4.15 -10.01
N TYR A 155 -10.51 -3.84 -10.71
CA TYR A 155 -10.51 -3.77 -12.17
C TYR A 155 -10.18 -5.10 -12.85
N ASP A 156 -9.63 -6.09 -12.11
CA ASP A 156 -9.16 -7.37 -12.65
C ASP A 156 -9.91 -8.60 -12.12
N GLY A 157 -10.83 -8.42 -11.17
CA GLY A 157 -11.68 -9.48 -10.62
C GLY A 157 -10.98 -10.36 -9.58
N THR A 158 -9.74 -10.03 -9.20
CA THR A 158 -8.93 -10.85 -8.29
C THR A 158 -9.12 -10.47 -6.83
N PHE A 159 -9.84 -9.38 -6.53
CA PHE A 159 -9.93 -8.83 -5.19
C PHE A 159 -10.51 -9.83 -4.17
N LEU A 160 -11.57 -10.56 -4.55
CA LEU A 160 -12.23 -11.54 -3.67
C LEU A 160 -11.32 -12.70 -3.26
N ALA A 161 -10.29 -13.03 -4.04
CA ALA A 161 -9.34 -14.09 -3.68
C ALA A 161 -8.48 -13.73 -2.46
N ASN A 162 -8.50 -12.47 -2.01
CA ASN A 162 -7.82 -12.01 -0.81
C ASN A 162 -8.59 -12.28 0.49
N PHE A 163 -9.81 -12.82 0.43
CA PHE A 163 -10.69 -13.05 1.58
C PHE A 163 -11.16 -14.50 1.65
N ASP A 164 -11.44 -14.99 2.85
CA ASP A 164 -12.06 -16.30 3.08
C ASP A 164 -13.58 -16.27 2.82
N GLY A 165 -14.24 -17.42 2.99
CA GLY A 165 -15.71 -17.54 2.86
C GLY A 165 -16.48 -16.71 3.90
N ASP A 166 -15.83 -16.32 4.99
CA ASP A 166 -16.36 -15.43 6.01
C ASP A 166 -15.98 -13.96 5.75
N GLY A 167 -15.39 -13.63 4.61
CA GLY A 167 -15.03 -12.28 4.22
C GLY A 167 -13.89 -11.68 5.06
N ASN A 168 -13.11 -12.47 5.79
CA ASN A 168 -11.92 -12.01 6.49
C ASN A 168 -10.71 -12.10 5.57
N GLY A 169 -9.82 -11.11 5.61
CA GLY A 169 -8.66 -11.10 4.73
C GLY A 169 -7.65 -12.19 5.10
N ILE A 170 -7.22 -12.94 4.09
CA ILE A 170 -6.29 -14.07 4.23
C ILE A 170 -4.89 -13.77 3.69
N THR A 171 -4.70 -12.65 2.98
CA THR A 171 -3.39 -12.22 2.49
C THR A 171 -2.76 -11.16 3.40
N PRO A 172 -1.42 -11.01 3.43
CA PRO A 172 -0.74 -10.07 4.35
C PRO A 172 -1.21 -8.62 4.22
N ARG A 173 -1.69 -8.22 3.04
CA ARG A 173 -2.23 -6.88 2.79
C ARG A 173 -3.59 -6.65 3.45
N TYR A 174 -4.37 -7.71 3.70
CA TYR A 174 -5.76 -7.65 4.16
C TYR A 174 -6.01 -8.40 5.48
N SER A 175 -4.99 -8.94 6.15
CA SER A 175 -5.12 -9.83 7.32
C SER A 175 -5.86 -9.25 8.53
N ASN A 176 -6.10 -7.93 8.56
CA ASN A 176 -6.87 -7.22 9.59
C ASN A 176 -8.09 -6.47 9.01
N TRP A 177 -8.43 -6.77 7.77
CA TRP A 177 -9.58 -6.21 7.06
C TRP A 177 -10.65 -7.29 6.93
N SER A 178 -11.91 -6.87 6.97
CA SER A 178 -13.06 -7.70 6.67
C SER A 178 -13.89 -6.99 5.61
N LEU A 179 -14.47 -7.77 4.69
CA LEU A 179 -15.45 -7.23 3.76
C LEU A 179 -16.61 -6.62 4.55
N PHE A 180 -17.04 -5.43 4.12
CA PHE A 180 -18.12 -4.72 4.78
C PHE A 180 -19.48 -5.34 4.38
N LYS A 181 -19.79 -6.51 4.93
CA LYS A 181 -20.97 -7.33 4.60
C LYS A 181 -22.29 -6.58 4.78
N ASP A 182 -22.36 -5.72 5.80
CA ASP A 182 -23.54 -4.89 6.08
C ASP A 182 -23.82 -3.81 5.03
N GLY A 183 -22.82 -3.49 4.20
CA GLY A 183 -22.86 -2.47 3.15
C GLY A 183 -23.09 -2.99 1.73
N GLU A 184 -23.18 -4.31 1.52
CA GLU A 184 -23.38 -4.86 0.18
C GLU A 184 -24.69 -4.34 -0.45
N GLY A 185 -24.60 -3.89 -1.70
CA GLY A 185 -25.73 -3.30 -2.44
C GLY A 185 -26.16 -1.90 -1.96
N ARG A 186 -25.37 -1.24 -1.10
CA ARG A 186 -25.67 0.08 -0.55
C ARG A 186 -24.63 1.12 -0.98
N VAL A 187 -25.08 2.34 -1.21
CA VAL A 187 -24.22 3.50 -1.40
C VAL A 187 -24.04 4.21 -0.07
N ARG A 188 -22.79 4.54 0.29
CA ARG A 188 -22.52 5.33 1.50
C ARG A 188 -22.93 6.78 1.26
N VAL A 189 -23.71 7.31 2.20
CA VAL A 189 -24.14 8.71 2.24
C VAL A 189 -23.72 9.30 3.60
N THR A 190 -23.61 10.63 3.68
CA THR A 190 -23.20 11.37 4.87
C THR A 190 -23.94 10.94 6.13
N VAL A 191 -23.21 10.85 7.23
CA VAL A 191 -23.75 10.70 8.59
C VAL A 191 -23.87 12.09 9.25
N GLY A 192 -24.91 12.28 10.06
CA GLY A 192 -25.20 13.55 10.74
C GLY A 192 -26.53 14.16 10.33
N SER A 193 -26.75 15.41 10.73
CA SER A 193 -28.00 16.11 10.48
C SER A 193 -27.96 16.91 9.17
N THR A 194 -28.98 16.72 8.34
CA THR A 194 -29.26 17.57 7.18
C THR A 194 -30.52 18.40 7.46
N VAL A 195 -30.56 19.61 6.91
CA VAL A 195 -31.72 20.50 7.00
C VAL A 195 -32.32 20.61 5.60
N HIS A 196 -33.58 20.26 5.45
CA HIS A 196 -34.28 20.41 4.17
C HIS A 196 -34.44 21.90 3.83
N PRO A 197 -33.97 22.37 2.66
CA PRO A 197 -33.80 23.80 2.39
C PRO A 197 -35.12 24.58 2.24
N LEU A 198 -36.22 23.89 1.94
CA LEU A 198 -37.54 24.53 1.71
C LEU A 198 -38.49 24.41 2.90
N THR A 199 -38.31 23.38 3.73
CA THR A 199 -39.25 23.08 4.84
C THR A 199 -38.62 23.30 6.21
N GLY A 200 -37.28 23.45 6.29
CA GLY A 200 -36.55 23.60 7.55
C GLY A 200 -36.50 22.30 8.38
N GLU A 201 -36.99 21.20 7.85
CA GLU A 201 -37.03 19.91 8.53
C GLU A 201 -35.61 19.37 8.75
N VAL A 202 -35.31 18.94 9.97
CA VAL A 202 -34.02 18.35 10.32
C VAL A 202 -34.13 16.84 10.27
N THR A 203 -33.38 16.21 9.36
CA THR A 203 -33.24 14.77 9.31
C THR A 203 -31.86 14.39 9.84
N THR A 204 -31.81 13.54 10.87
CA THR A 204 -30.54 13.07 11.44
C THR A 204 -30.33 11.61 11.07
N PHE A 205 -29.21 11.32 10.41
CA PHE A 205 -28.83 9.96 10.05
C PHE A 205 -27.78 9.44 11.03
N ALA A 206 -28.16 8.46 11.86
CA ALA A 206 -27.23 7.77 12.73
C ALA A 206 -26.33 6.80 11.94
N HIS A 207 -25.19 6.43 12.53
CA HIS A 207 -24.27 5.49 11.91
C HIS A 207 -24.95 4.11 11.75
N GLY A 208 -24.90 3.56 10.54
CA GLY A 208 -25.53 2.28 10.23
C GLY A 208 -27.04 2.34 9.99
N GLU A 209 -27.66 3.53 9.92
CA GLU A 209 -29.01 3.67 9.38
C GLU A 209 -29.06 3.27 7.90
N LYS A 210 -30.18 2.69 7.52
CA LYS A 210 -30.37 1.95 6.26
C LYS A 210 -31.68 2.43 5.63
N GLY A 211 -31.67 2.77 4.34
CA GLY A 211 -32.85 3.24 3.61
C GLY A 211 -32.65 3.27 2.09
N GLY A 212 -33.65 3.80 1.38
CA GLY A 212 -33.68 3.88 -0.09
C GLY A 212 -34.30 2.64 -0.75
N GLU A 213 -34.82 2.84 -1.96
CA GLU A 213 -35.39 1.78 -2.81
C GLU A 213 -34.81 1.86 -4.22
N VAL A 214 -34.58 0.70 -4.86
CA VAL A 214 -34.07 0.65 -6.24
C VAL A 214 -35.19 0.94 -7.24
N LYS A 215 -36.42 0.56 -6.91
CA LYS A 215 -37.62 0.77 -7.72
C LYS A 215 -38.80 1.04 -6.80
N HIS A 216 -39.61 2.02 -7.19
CA HIS A 216 -40.86 2.38 -6.53
C HIS A 216 -42.03 2.10 -7.47
N GLN A 217 -43.06 1.39 -7.02
CA GLN A 217 -44.32 1.26 -7.76
C GLN A 217 -45.31 2.29 -7.24
N LEU A 218 -45.70 3.23 -8.10
CA LEU A 218 -46.64 4.29 -7.74
C LEU A 218 -47.95 3.69 -7.22
N THR A 219 -48.38 4.19 -6.07
CA THR A 219 -49.69 3.92 -5.50
C THR A 219 -50.73 4.87 -6.09
N VAL A 220 -52.01 4.52 -5.94
CA VAL A 220 -53.12 5.37 -6.41
C VAL A 220 -53.09 6.77 -5.81
N GLY A 221 -52.64 6.90 -4.55
CA GLY A 221 -52.53 8.20 -3.85
C GLY A 221 -51.42 9.10 -4.39
N GLU A 222 -50.44 8.54 -5.09
CA GLU A 222 -49.34 9.28 -5.73
C GLU A 222 -49.66 9.62 -7.19
N MET A 223 -50.76 9.11 -7.74
CA MET A 223 -51.19 9.47 -9.09
C MET A 223 -51.79 10.88 -9.10
N PRO A 224 -51.41 11.75 -10.06
CA PRO A 224 -52.07 13.04 -10.24
C PRO A 224 -53.57 12.87 -10.46
N ALA A 225 -54.36 13.78 -9.86
CA ALA A 225 -55.76 13.90 -10.20
C ALA A 225 -55.88 14.16 -11.71
N HIS A 226 -56.67 13.32 -12.39
CA HIS A 226 -56.93 13.44 -13.81
C HIS A 226 -58.43 13.48 -14.05
N ASN A 227 -58.83 14.18 -15.10
CA ASN A 227 -60.22 14.25 -15.54
C ASN A 227 -60.31 13.81 -17.00
N HIS A 228 -61.36 13.07 -17.36
CA HIS A 228 -61.58 12.63 -18.72
C HIS A 228 -62.38 13.70 -19.47
N GLY A 229 -61.69 14.51 -20.27
CA GLY A 229 -62.29 15.64 -20.99
C GLY A 229 -63.10 15.29 -22.24
N ALA A 230 -63.34 14.00 -22.53
CA ALA A 230 -64.12 13.59 -23.69
C ALA A 230 -65.54 13.19 -23.26
N PRO A 231 -66.60 13.82 -23.79
CA PRO A 231 -67.94 13.26 -23.70
C PRO A 231 -67.90 11.87 -24.34
N LEU A 232 -68.30 10.84 -23.60
CA LEU A 232 -68.63 9.57 -24.23
C LEU A 232 -69.69 9.88 -25.31
N PRO A 233 -69.53 9.43 -26.56
CA PRO A 233 -70.61 9.53 -27.51
C PRO A 233 -71.81 8.86 -26.87
N ASN A 234 -72.88 9.65 -26.69
CA ASN A 234 -74.15 9.19 -26.19
C ASN A 234 -74.45 7.88 -26.93
N ALA A 235 -74.54 6.77 -26.20
CA ALA A 235 -75.09 5.54 -26.75
C ALA A 235 -76.57 5.84 -27.05
N THR A 236 -76.82 6.54 -28.15
CA THR A 236 -78.10 6.49 -28.84
C THR A 236 -78.33 5.02 -29.09
N ASN A 237 -79.27 4.46 -28.32
CA ASN A 237 -79.94 3.19 -28.54
C ASN A 237 -79.73 2.70 -29.98
N ASP A 238 -78.79 1.78 -30.18
CA ASP A 238 -78.86 0.92 -31.35
C ASP A 238 -79.93 -0.13 -31.06
N SER A 239 -81.19 0.31 -31.15
CA SER A 239 -82.33 -0.57 -31.37
C SER A 239 -82.27 -1.06 -32.83
N GLY A 240 -81.20 -1.80 -33.14
CA GLY A 240 -81.00 -2.51 -34.39
C GLY A 240 -81.45 -3.95 -34.18
N THR A 241 -82.67 -4.24 -34.63
CA THR A 241 -83.23 -5.60 -34.70
C THR A 241 -82.34 -6.50 -35.57
N GLY A 242 -81.43 -7.24 -34.93
CA GLY A 242 -80.57 -8.24 -35.56
C GLY A 242 -80.82 -9.62 -34.95
N ALA A 243 -81.80 -10.31 -35.53
CA ALA A 243 -82.13 -11.73 -35.42
C ALA A 243 -81.31 -12.61 -34.45
N TYR A 244 -81.99 -13.10 -33.42
CA TYR A 244 -81.67 -14.37 -32.77
C TYR A 244 -81.88 -15.50 -33.78
N ASP A 245 -80.80 -16.11 -34.27
CA ASP A 245 -80.84 -17.45 -34.84
C ASP A 245 -80.37 -18.44 -33.78
N ALA A 246 -81.34 -19.15 -33.22
CA ALA A 246 -81.12 -20.26 -32.32
C ALA A 246 -81.42 -21.54 -33.10
N GLY A 247 -80.39 -22.32 -33.45
CA GLY A 247 -80.60 -23.68 -33.90
C GLY A 247 -79.38 -24.43 -34.45
N SER A 248 -78.98 -25.47 -33.70
CA SER A 248 -78.35 -26.71 -34.18
C SER A 248 -76.88 -26.61 -34.64
N GLY A 249 -75.94 -27.48 -34.26
CA GLY A 249 -76.01 -28.78 -33.61
C GLY A 249 -74.61 -29.41 -33.60
N ASN A 250 -74.44 -30.41 -32.74
CA ASN A 250 -73.25 -31.26 -32.63
C ASN A 250 -72.68 -31.73 -33.98
N GLY A 251 -71.36 -31.71 -34.06
CA GLY A 251 -70.50 -32.41 -35.01
C GLY A 251 -69.07 -32.37 -34.50
#